data_AF-A0A960ZNB3-F1
#
_entry.id   AF-A0A960ZNB3-F1
#
_cell.length_a   1.000
_cell.length_b   1.000
_cell.length_c   1.000
_cell.angle_alpha   90.00
_cell.angle_beta   90.00
_cell.angle_gamma   90.00
#
_symmetry.space_group_name_H-M   'P 1'
#
loop_
_entity.id
_entity.type
_entity.pdbx_description
1 polymer ?
#
loop_
_entity_poly.entity_id
_entity_poly.type
_entity_poly.pdbx_seq_one_letter_code
_entity_poly.pdbx_strand_id
1 'polypeptide(L)'
;MKAISALFLAVLLLAGTSLDAQEPAKEANAPADPFVKEKEKKAAPGGNGPTTHTNAGLVVQYIDVKRERWQHWLAENEVKLDATPLRKEVETWVAAGDAKLSESSLVMGKSGQRATVESVRFQIYPHEQVTDPSGQSFPDSIECRNVGTTTEVDLVLTSDGSVEVNFAPERVTYGGETPPREESGVRDGDIRYPLFLTQKATTQVTLDPQQWGLVGSETSLEMPESHQTLIFVRPVLHRFEESAANEEAPSQGIVSFTWVEMSHKDFNTSLMKGNDPSSWVGGGLIKEAEASKAEVIERRVLFFRSGQRCKNETISEHRYATEFVQSEDGSFATPVAWETRNVGVTVEIDPVVSPGGNVLDLNLAPEFSSFWGRDVLHRVLSDGEWEPNVTMPRFYTMQPITQLSLPLNVPVFVAAMSPPDDKGWTDPSRKVLLFVEFSH
;
A
#
# COMPACT_ATOMS: atom_id res chain seq x y z
N MET A 1 38.85 -19.12 3.75
CA MET A 1 38.63 -17.96 4.64
C MET A 1 38.28 -16.79 3.72
N LYS A 2 37.08 -16.22 3.64
CA LYS A 2 35.78 -16.38 4.33
C LYS A 2 34.73 -16.49 3.22
N ALA A 3 33.82 -17.46 3.30
CA ALA A 3 32.60 -17.48 2.51
C ALA A 3 31.49 -16.96 3.42
N ILE A 4 30.98 -15.77 3.14
CA ILE A 4 29.78 -15.24 3.79
C ILE A 4 28.69 -15.32 2.73
N SER A 5 27.83 -16.33 2.86
CA SER A 5 26.59 -16.41 2.10
C SER A 5 25.66 -15.28 2.54
N ALA A 6 25.35 -14.37 1.63
CA ALA A 6 24.23 -13.45 1.79
C ALA A 6 22.92 -14.23 1.54
N LEU A 7 22.28 -14.66 2.64
CA LEU A 7 20.93 -15.18 2.64
C LEU A 7 19.98 -13.99 2.77
N PHE A 8 19.34 -13.56 1.68
CA PHE A 8 18.29 -12.55 1.75
C PHE A 8 17.07 -13.14 2.47
N LEU A 9 16.84 -12.65 3.69
CA LEU A 9 15.72 -12.99 4.54
C LEU A 9 14.54 -12.09 4.13
N ALA A 10 13.48 -12.70 3.56
CA ALA A 10 12.17 -12.07 3.55
C ALA A 10 11.70 -11.95 5.02
N VAL A 11 11.78 -10.74 5.58
CA VAL A 11 11.26 -10.47 6.92
C VAL A 11 9.74 -10.45 6.85
N LEU A 12 9.13 -11.61 7.13
CA LEU A 12 7.76 -11.65 7.64
C LEU A 12 7.80 -11.13 9.08
N LEU A 13 7.24 -9.95 9.32
CA LEU A 13 6.92 -9.46 10.66
C LEU A 13 5.82 -10.35 11.27
N LEU A 14 6.24 -11.41 11.96
CA LEU A 14 5.39 -12.08 12.95
C LEU A 14 5.40 -11.22 14.22
N ALA A 15 4.29 -10.52 14.46
CA ALA A 15 4.02 -9.86 15.72
C ALA A 15 4.04 -10.92 16.85
N GLY A 16 5.10 -10.92 17.65
CA GLY A 16 5.19 -11.72 18.86
C GLY A 16 4.28 -11.13 19.95
N THR A 17 3.20 -11.83 20.27
CA THR A 17 2.46 -11.61 21.52
C THR A 17 3.34 -12.03 22.69
N SER A 18 3.54 -11.14 23.65
CA SER A 18 4.22 -11.41 24.92
C SER A 18 3.51 -12.52 25.70
N LEU A 19 4.25 -13.57 26.05
CA LEU A 19 3.85 -14.55 27.05
C LEU A 19 4.09 -13.95 28.44
N ASP A 20 3.03 -13.51 29.10
CA ASP A 20 3.08 -13.21 30.54
C ASP A 20 3.23 -14.50 31.35
N ALA A 21 4.11 -14.45 32.34
CA ALA A 21 4.41 -15.55 33.25
C ALA A 21 3.20 -15.85 34.16
N GLN A 22 2.72 -17.09 34.11
CA GLN A 22 1.62 -17.58 34.93
C GLN A 22 2.09 -17.88 36.37
N GLU A 23 1.44 -17.28 37.36
CA GLU A 23 1.60 -17.61 38.78
C GLU A 23 1.22 -19.08 39.06
N PRO A 24 1.90 -19.77 40.01
CA PRO A 24 1.55 -21.14 40.38
C PRO A 24 0.20 -21.23 41.09
N ALA A 25 -0.64 -22.15 40.60
CA ALA A 25 -2.01 -22.39 41.05
C ALA A 25 -2.11 -22.92 42.49
N LYS A 26 -3.11 -22.41 43.22
CA LYS A 26 -3.62 -22.99 44.48
C LYS A 26 -4.34 -24.32 44.21
N GLU A 27 -4.12 -25.29 45.10
CA GLU A 27 -4.79 -26.60 45.13
C GLU A 27 -6.32 -26.46 45.25
N ALA A 28 -7.05 -27.06 44.31
CA ALA A 28 -8.47 -27.38 44.51
C ALA A 28 -8.91 -28.60 43.69
N ASN A 29 -9.50 -29.55 44.42
CA ASN A 29 -10.49 -30.57 44.06
C ASN A 29 -10.14 -31.64 43.01
N ALA A 30 -10.55 -32.86 43.34
CA ALA A 30 -10.28 -34.10 42.60
C ALA A 30 -10.73 -34.03 41.12
N PRO A 31 -9.94 -34.59 40.19
CA PRO A 31 -10.17 -34.46 38.76
C PRO A 31 -11.43 -35.23 38.31
N ALA A 32 -12.34 -34.52 37.63
CA ALA A 32 -13.32 -35.15 36.75
C ALA A 32 -12.61 -35.83 35.59
N ASP A 33 -13.12 -36.99 35.15
CA ASP A 33 -12.53 -37.82 34.09
C ASP A 33 -12.34 -37.00 32.79
N PRO A 34 -11.09 -36.73 32.36
CA PRO A 34 -10.80 -35.90 31.19
C PRO A 34 -11.20 -36.57 29.86
N PHE A 35 -11.69 -37.81 29.87
CA PHE A 35 -12.10 -38.54 28.67
C PHE A 35 -13.63 -38.61 28.47
N VAL A 36 -14.44 -38.08 29.38
CA VAL A 36 -15.87 -37.92 29.16
C VAL A 36 -16.12 -36.59 28.46
N LYS A 37 -16.05 -36.60 27.13
CA LYS A 37 -16.63 -35.50 26.32
C LYS A 37 -18.14 -35.47 26.59
N GLU A 38 -18.59 -34.56 27.44
CA GLU A 38 -20.00 -34.21 27.49
C GLU A 38 -20.44 -33.88 26.06
N LYS A 39 -21.43 -34.62 25.56
CA LYS A 39 -22.11 -34.29 24.30
C LYS A 39 -22.81 -32.97 24.55
N GLU A 40 -22.12 -31.85 24.30
CA GLU A 40 -22.75 -30.56 24.16
C GLU A 40 -23.90 -30.73 23.17
N LYS A 41 -25.12 -30.50 23.65
CA LYS A 41 -26.31 -30.45 22.80
C LYS A 41 -26.04 -29.35 21.78
N LYS A 42 -25.66 -29.75 20.57
CA LYS A 42 -25.55 -28.89 19.40
C LYS A 42 -26.88 -28.15 19.30
N ALA A 43 -26.89 -26.87 19.70
CA ALA A 43 -28.08 -26.03 19.64
C ALA A 43 -28.65 -26.16 18.22
N ALA A 44 -29.96 -26.37 18.12
CA ALA A 44 -30.61 -26.47 16.82
C ALA A 44 -30.20 -25.23 16.00
N PRO A 45 -29.85 -25.38 14.70
CA PRO A 45 -29.43 -24.26 13.88
C PRO A 45 -30.49 -23.16 13.97
N GLY A 46 -30.15 -22.08 14.70
CA GLY A 46 -31.00 -20.90 14.79
C GLY A 46 -31.29 -20.42 13.38
N GLY A 47 -32.54 -20.06 13.11
CA GLY A 47 -33.01 -19.79 11.76
C GLY A 47 -32.05 -18.92 10.96
N ASN A 48 -31.80 -19.33 9.70
CA ASN A 48 -30.96 -18.65 8.72
C ASN A 48 -31.58 -17.30 8.35
N GLY A 49 -31.49 -16.31 9.25
CA GLY A 49 -31.68 -14.92 8.90
C GLY A 49 -30.62 -14.48 7.89
N PRO A 50 -30.87 -13.41 7.12
CA PRO A 50 -29.83 -12.81 6.29
C PRO A 50 -28.62 -12.45 7.16
N THR A 51 -27.43 -12.79 6.67
CA THR A 51 -26.17 -12.46 7.34
C THR A 51 -25.62 -11.19 6.71
N THR A 52 -25.46 -10.14 7.50
CA THR A 52 -24.78 -8.92 7.06
C THR A 52 -23.27 -9.13 7.06
N HIS A 53 -22.64 -8.93 5.92
CA HIS A 53 -21.19 -8.88 5.78
C HIS A 53 -20.72 -7.43 5.79
N THR A 54 -19.56 -7.16 6.40
CA THR A 54 -18.95 -5.83 6.42
C THR A 54 -17.47 -5.91 6.06
N ASN A 55 -17.09 -5.25 4.97
CA ASN A 55 -15.70 -4.86 4.74
C ASN A 55 -15.48 -3.46 5.34
N ALA A 56 -14.32 -3.23 5.94
CA ALA A 56 -13.90 -1.94 6.47
C ALA A 56 -12.65 -1.50 5.72
N GLY A 57 -12.51 -0.22 5.42
CA GLY A 57 -11.30 0.36 4.84
C GLY A 57 -10.91 1.65 5.53
N LEU A 58 -9.73 2.14 5.16
CA LEU A 58 -9.20 3.40 5.65
C LEU A 58 -8.80 4.26 4.46
N VAL A 59 -9.32 5.48 4.41
CA VAL A 59 -8.77 6.54 3.58
C VAL A 59 -7.69 7.25 4.38
N VAL A 60 -6.54 7.50 3.76
CA VAL A 60 -5.50 8.38 4.30
C VAL A 60 -5.28 9.53 3.32
N GLN A 61 -5.23 10.77 3.81
CA GLN A 61 -4.93 11.95 3.00
C GLN A 61 -3.81 12.78 3.61
N TYR A 62 -2.87 13.20 2.76
CA TYR A 62 -1.82 14.15 3.10
C TYR A 62 -2.16 15.48 2.44
N ILE A 63 -2.35 16.52 3.24
CA ILE A 63 -2.68 17.85 2.74
C ILE A 63 -1.62 18.84 3.20
N ASP A 64 -0.87 19.39 2.27
CA ASP A 64 0.10 20.45 2.55
C ASP A 64 -0.64 21.79 2.69
N VAL A 65 -0.51 22.43 3.84
CA VAL A 65 -1.14 23.71 4.18
C VAL A 65 -0.06 24.74 4.46
N LYS A 66 -0.23 25.99 4.01
CA LYS A 66 0.68 27.09 4.39
C LYS A 66 0.78 27.19 5.92
N ARG A 67 2.01 27.23 6.43
CA ARG A 67 2.29 27.22 7.88
C ARG A 67 1.59 28.36 8.62
N GLU A 68 1.61 29.57 8.06
CA GLU A 68 0.94 30.74 8.64
C GLU A 68 -0.58 30.52 8.77
N ARG A 69 -1.21 29.92 7.75
CA ARG A 69 -2.64 29.59 7.77
C ARG A 69 -2.96 28.58 8.87
N TRP A 70 -2.16 27.53 8.99
CA TRP A 70 -2.34 26.51 10.02
C TRP A 70 -2.14 27.07 11.44
N GLN A 71 -1.09 27.86 11.67
CA GLN A 71 -0.82 28.51 12.97
C GLN A 71 -1.92 29.48 13.37
N HIS A 72 -2.45 30.26 12.42
CA HIS A 72 -3.58 31.14 12.67
C HIS A 72 -4.83 30.36 13.06
N TRP A 73 -5.15 29.27 12.35
CA TRP A 73 -6.29 28.42 12.70
C TRP A 73 -6.15 27.82 14.10
N LEU A 74 -4.97 27.32 14.48
CA LEU A 74 -4.68 26.78 15.81
C LEU A 74 -4.82 27.81 16.94
N ALA A 75 -4.60 29.10 16.66
CA ALA A 75 -4.79 30.15 17.65
C ALA A 75 -6.27 30.43 17.96
N GLU A 76 -7.16 30.11 17.01
CA GLU A 76 -8.60 30.41 17.09
C GLU A 76 -9.45 29.18 17.38
N ASN A 77 -8.91 27.98 17.22
CA ASN A 77 -9.65 26.72 17.25
C ASN A 77 -8.93 25.65 18.06
N GLU A 78 -9.71 24.75 18.67
CA GLU A 78 -9.22 23.56 19.35
C GLU A 78 -9.17 22.38 18.36
N VAL A 79 -8.05 21.64 18.36
CA VAL A 79 -7.94 20.38 17.61
C VAL A 79 -8.70 19.28 18.36
N LYS A 80 -9.64 18.64 17.67
CA LYS A 80 -10.44 17.52 18.19
C LYS A 80 -10.18 16.26 17.38
N LEU A 81 -10.46 15.09 17.98
CA LEU A 81 -10.36 13.81 17.27
C LEU A 81 -11.33 13.77 16.08
N ASP A 82 -12.58 14.19 16.27
CA ASP A 82 -13.47 14.48 15.14
C ASP A 82 -13.02 15.78 14.47
N ALA A 83 -12.15 15.61 13.48
CA ALA A 83 -11.61 16.65 12.64
C ALA A 83 -12.48 16.89 11.40
N THR A 84 -13.73 16.41 11.35
CA THR A 84 -14.64 16.66 10.22
C THR A 84 -14.85 18.16 9.95
N PRO A 85 -15.04 19.04 10.97
CA PRO A 85 -15.12 20.48 10.72
C PRO A 85 -13.83 21.05 10.15
N LEU A 86 -12.68 20.66 10.70
CA LEU A 86 -11.37 21.07 10.20
C LEU A 86 -11.16 20.60 8.75
N ARG A 87 -11.48 19.35 8.44
CA ARG A 87 -11.36 18.79 7.08
C ARG A 87 -12.17 19.57 6.05
N LYS A 88 -13.38 20.03 6.42
CA LYS A 88 -14.21 20.90 5.58
C LYS A 88 -13.58 22.27 5.38
N GLU A 89 -13.01 22.85 6.43
CA GLU A 89 -12.26 24.11 6.34
C GLU A 89 -11.03 23.96 5.43
N VAL A 90 -10.30 22.85 5.53
CA VAL A 90 -9.15 22.56 4.66
C VAL A 90 -9.55 22.45 3.18
N GLU A 91 -10.75 21.93 2.84
CA GLU A 91 -11.23 21.98 1.44
C GLU A 91 -11.34 23.42 0.93
N THR A 92 -11.78 24.36 1.78
CA THR A 92 -11.82 25.78 1.39
C THR A 92 -10.42 26.34 1.14
N TRP A 93 -9.42 25.90 1.92
CA TRP A 93 -8.03 26.29 1.72
C TRP A 93 -7.46 25.71 0.42
N VAL A 94 -7.83 24.48 0.08
CA VAL A 94 -7.46 23.87 -1.20
C VAL A 94 -8.07 24.66 -2.37
N ALA A 95 -9.35 25.01 -2.28
CA ALA A 95 -10.02 25.82 -3.30
C ALA A 95 -9.41 27.24 -3.43
N ALA A 96 -8.93 27.81 -2.32
CA ALA A 96 -8.27 29.12 -2.29
C ALA A 96 -6.78 29.09 -2.70
N GLY A 97 -6.16 27.91 -2.81
CA GLY A 97 -4.72 27.76 -3.06
C GLY A 97 -3.83 27.99 -1.83
N ASP A 98 -4.41 27.93 -0.63
CA ASP A 98 -3.69 27.95 0.65
C ASP A 98 -3.32 26.56 1.16
N ALA A 99 -3.87 25.53 0.52
CA ALA A 99 -3.52 24.14 0.73
C ALA A 99 -3.47 23.36 -0.59
N LYS A 100 -2.78 22.22 -0.59
CA LYS A 100 -2.68 21.28 -1.70
C LYS A 100 -2.93 19.88 -1.16
N LEU A 101 -3.86 19.15 -1.77
CA LEU A 101 -4.01 17.71 -1.53
C LEU A 101 -2.83 17.00 -2.21
N SER A 102 -1.84 16.60 -1.42
CA SER A 102 -0.57 16.10 -1.93
C SER A 102 -0.59 14.61 -2.19
N GLU A 103 -1.41 13.85 -1.44
CA GLU A 103 -1.55 12.42 -1.63
C GLU A 103 -2.85 11.90 -1.00
N SER A 104 -3.40 10.82 -1.55
CA SER A 104 -4.48 10.04 -0.94
C SER A 104 -4.37 8.57 -1.33
N SER A 105 -4.40 7.70 -0.32
CA SER A 105 -4.48 6.26 -0.47
C SER A 105 -5.74 5.72 0.20
N LEU A 106 -6.19 4.54 -0.25
CA LEU A 106 -7.23 3.79 0.42
C LEU A 106 -6.94 2.30 0.30
N VAL A 107 -7.24 1.54 1.35
CA VAL A 107 -7.31 0.09 1.31
C VAL A 107 -8.53 -0.40 2.09
N MET A 108 -9.28 -1.34 1.51
CA MET A 108 -10.37 -2.08 2.14
C MET A 108 -9.86 -3.43 2.63
N GLY A 109 -10.44 -3.95 3.71
CA GLY A 109 -10.17 -5.26 4.27
C GLY A 109 -11.31 -5.77 5.16
N LYS A 110 -11.10 -6.91 5.81
CA LYS A 110 -12.00 -7.44 6.83
C LYS A 110 -11.65 -6.87 8.20
N SER A 111 -12.68 -6.75 9.05
CA SER A 111 -12.47 -6.43 10.46
C SER A 111 -11.57 -7.48 11.14
N GLY A 112 -10.61 -7.02 11.93
CA GLY A 112 -9.62 -7.84 12.63
C GLY A 112 -8.49 -8.37 11.74
N GLN A 113 -8.41 -7.94 10.49
CA GLN A 113 -7.38 -8.38 9.54
C GLN A 113 -6.52 -7.21 9.10
N ARG A 114 -5.23 -7.49 8.89
CA ARG A 114 -4.27 -6.53 8.37
C ARG A 114 -4.47 -6.31 6.88
N ALA A 115 -4.40 -5.07 6.46
CA ALA A 115 -4.35 -4.68 5.06
C ALA A 115 -3.19 -3.71 4.81
N THR A 116 -2.57 -3.84 3.64
CA THR A 116 -1.50 -2.95 3.19
C THR A 116 -1.82 -2.43 1.79
N VAL A 117 -1.51 -1.17 1.50
CA VAL A 117 -1.47 -0.64 0.14
C VAL A 117 -0.19 0.13 -0.11
N GLU A 118 0.44 -0.14 -1.25
CA GLU A 118 1.68 0.50 -1.67
C GLU A 118 1.54 1.17 -3.04
N SER A 119 2.25 2.27 -3.21
CA SER A 119 2.48 2.98 -4.47
C SER A 119 3.90 3.52 -4.43
N VAL A 120 4.86 2.69 -4.80
CA VAL A 120 6.28 2.91 -4.51
C VAL A 120 7.17 2.69 -5.72
N ARG A 121 8.13 3.59 -5.90
CA ARG A 121 9.32 3.42 -6.73
C ARG A 121 10.41 2.72 -5.94
N PHE A 122 11.06 1.76 -6.56
CA PHE A 122 12.26 1.11 -6.05
C PHE A 122 13.47 1.95 -6.46
N GLN A 123 14.01 2.73 -5.52
CA GLN A 123 15.23 3.49 -5.74
C GLN A 123 16.42 2.63 -5.32
N ILE A 124 17.17 2.17 -6.32
CA ILE A 124 18.43 1.45 -6.12
C ILE A 124 19.55 2.50 -6.06
N TYR A 125 20.43 2.40 -5.06
CA TYR A 125 21.53 3.34 -4.86
C TYR A 125 22.77 2.64 -4.28
N PRO A 126 23.97 3.23 -4.46
CA PRO A 126 25.21 2.75 -3.85
C PRO A 126 25.16 2.84 -2.33
N HIS A 127 25.45 1.74 -1.63
CA HIS A 127 25.50 1.69 -0.16
C HIS A 127 26.93 1.85 0.34
N GLU A 128 27.84 1.00 -0.15
CA GLU A 128 29.28 1.08 0.14
C GLU A 128 30.08 1.45 -1.11
N GLN A 129 31.22 2.11 -0.89
CA GLN A 129 32.15 2.48 -1.94
C GLN A 129 33.55 2.00 -1.61
N VAL A 130 34.26 1.54 -2.61
CA VAL A 130 35.71 1.31 -2.57
C VAL A 130 36.41 2.33 -3.46
N THR A 131 37.69 2.57 -3.19
CA THR A 131 38.53 3.37 -4.08
C THR A 131 39.27 2.44 -5.02
N ASP A 132 39.18 2.72 -6.30
CA ASP A 132 39.81 1.92 -7.34
C ASP A 132 41.32 2.20 -7.48
N PRO A 133 42.07 1.39 -8.25
CA PRO A 133 43.50 1.63 -8.48
C PRO A 133 43.83 2.98 -9.12
N SER A 134 42.88 3.61 -9.81
CA SER A 134 43.01 4.95 -10.39
C SER A 134 42.69 6.09 -9.40
N GLY A 135 42.21 5.75 -8.20
CA GLY A 135 41.80 6.69 -7.15
C GLY A 135 40.35 7.16 -7.25
N GLN A 136 39.53 6.60 -8.15
CA GLN A 136 38.11 6.93 -8.27
C GLN A 136 37.27 6.08 -7.31
N SER A 137 36.15 6.64 -6.81
CA SER A 137 35.20 5.86 -6.04
C SER A 137 34.45 4.88 -6.96
N PHE A 138 34.19 3.67 -6.47
CA PHE A 138 33.45 2.60 -7.15
C PHE A 138 32.38 1.99 -6.21
N PRO A 139 31.15 1.71 -6.66
CA PRO A 139 30.12 1.13 -5.78
C PRO A 139 30.42 -0.35 -5.53
N ASP A 140 30.73 -0.70 -4.29
CA ASP A 140 31.02 -2.09 -3.90
C ASP A 140 29.72 -2.88 -3.70
N SER A 141 28.78 -2.26 -2.99
CA SER A 141 27.45 -2.80 -2.74
C SER A 141 26.36 -1.78 -3.05
N ILE A 142 25.18 -2.28 -3.42
CA ILE A 142 24.00 -1.46 -3.67
C ILE A 142 22.87 -1.85 -2.72
N GLU A 143 22.04 -0.88 -2.37
CA GLU A 143 20.85 -1.04 -1.55
C GLU A 143 19.63 -0.50 -2.30
N CYS A 144 18.44 -0.87 -1.83
CA CYS A 144 17.18 -0.39 -2.35
C CYS A 144 16.36 0.30 -1.27
N ARG A 145 15.71 1.41 -1.62
CA ARG A 145 14.70 2.09 -0.79
C ARG A 145 13.41 2.25 -1.58
N ASN A 146 12.28 1.94 -0.93
CA ASN A 146 10.96 2.27 -1.46
C ASN A 146 10.70 3.77 -1.27
N VAL A 147 10.42 4.47 -2.36
CA VAL A 147 10.07 5.90 -2.41
C VAL A 147 8.66 6.04 -2.94
N GLY A 148 7.77 6.68 -2.20
CA GLY A 148 6.34 6.74 -2.51
C GLY A 148 5.53 6.59 -1.24
N THR A 149 4.40 5.88 -1.31
CA THR A 149 3.48 5.74 -0.19
C THR A 149 3.24 4.28 0.17
N THR A 150 3.31 3.98 1.47
CA THR A 150 2.88 2.70 2.04
C THR A 150 1.88 3.00 3.14
N THR A 151 0.77 2.27 3.20
CA THR A 151 -0.19 2.35 4.29
C THR A 151 -0.51 0.95 4.78
N GLU A 152 -0.11 0.65 6.00
CA GLU A 152 -0.48 -0.55 6.74
C GLU A 152 -1.56 -0.21 7.75
N VAL A 153 -2.61 -1.03 7.82
CA VAL A 153 -3.76 -0.82 8.70
C VAL A 153 -4.33 -2.13 9.23
N ASP A 154 -4.69 -2.15 10.50
CA ASP A 154 -5.53 -3.14 11.17
C ASP A 154 -6.82 -2.44 11.61
N LEU A 155 -7.98 -2.83 11.04
CA LEU A 155 -9.29 -2.23 11.35
C LEU A 155 -10.12 -3.18 12.19
N VAL A 156 -10.72 -2.72 13.28
CA VAL A 156 -11.63 -3.51 14.11
C VAL A 156 -12.96 -2.79 14.25
N LEU A 157 -14.04 -3.45 13.83
CA LEU A 157 -15.41 -3.00 14.05
C LEU A 157 -15.82 -3.29 15.49
N THR A 158 -16.25 -2.26 16.20
CA THR A 158 -16.77 -2.36 17.56
C THR A 158 -18.25 -2.72 17.56
N SER A 159 -18.79 -3.08 18.72
CA SER A 159 -20.22 -3.36 18.89
C SER A 159 -21.12 -2.12 18.76
N ASP A 160 -20.58 -0.91 18.94
CA ASP A 160 -21.30 0.35 18.76
C ASP A 160 -21.27 0.88 17.31
N GLY A 161 -20.54 0.19 16.43
CA GLY A 161 -20.45 0.53 15.01
C GLY A 161 -19.35 1.53 14.66
N SER A 162 -18.58 2.01 15.66
CA SER A 162 -17.32 2.71 15.41
C SER A 162 -16.24 1.76 14.89
N VAL A 163 -15.13 2.32 14.46
CA VAL A 163 -13.99 1.59 13.91
C VAL A 163 -12.75 1.96 14.71
N GLU A 164 -12.17 0.96 15.39
CA GLU A 164 -10.81 1.07 15.92
C GLU A 164 -9.83 0.89 14.76
N VAL A 165 -8.95 1.86 14.58
CA VAL A 165 -7.98 1.92 13.50
C VAL A 165 -6.60 1.93 14.13
N ASN A 166 -5.83 0.87 13.91
CA ASN A 166 -4.39 0.84 14.16
C ASN A 166 -3.67 0.92 12.81
N PHE A 167 -2.80 1.91 12.60
CA PHE A 167 -2.26 2.16 11.28
C PHE A 167 -0.90 2.85 11.31
N ALA A 168 -0.15 2.70 10.22
CA ALA A 168 1.17 3.28 10.03
C ALA A 168 1.32 3.74 8.58
N PRO A 169 0.70 4.88 8.19
CA PRO A 169 0.90 5.45 6.89
C PRO A 169 2.30 6.09 6.83
N GLU A 170 3.01 5.79 5.77
CA GLU A 170 4.35 6.28 5.48
C GLU A 170 4.38 6.89 4.08
N ARG A 171 4.98 8.07 3.98
CA ARG A 171 5.29 8.73 2.72
C ARG A 171 6.78 9.02 2.68
N VAL A 172 7.47 8.46 1.70
CA VAL A 172 8.89 8.67 1.45
C VAL A 172 9.04 9.44 0.14
N THR A 173 9.82 10.51 0.16
CA THR A 173 10.17 11.27 -1.05
C THR A 173 11.67 11.32 -1.24
N TYR A 174 12.09 11.49 -2.48
CA TYR A 174 13.48 11.74 -2.81
C TYR A 174 13.77 13.23 -2.61
N GLY A 175 14.66 13.54 -1.66
CA GLY A 175 15.07 14.89 -1.28
C GLY A 175 16.32 15.41 -1.99
N GLY A 176 16.75 14.73 -3.07
CA GLY A 176 18.00 15.03 -3.77
C GLY A 176 19.15 14.12 -3.33
N GLU A 177 20.38 14.64 -3.40
CA GLU A 177 21.61 13.89 -3.13
C GLU A 177 22.52 14.64 -2.17
N THR A 178 23.41 13.90 -1.50
CA THR A 178 24.47 14.49 -0.68
C THR A 178 25.86 14.17 -1.25
N PRO A 179 26.71 15.20 -1.51
CA PRO A 179 26.44 16.64 -1.40
C PRO A 179 25.42 17.12 -2.47
N PRO A 180 24.63 18.16 -2.18
CA PRO A 180 23.61 18.67 -3.11
C PRO A 180 24.27 19.19 -4.38
N ARG A 181 23.95 18.58 -5.53
CA ARG A 181 24.27 19.10 -6.86
C ARG A 181 22.97 19.28 -7.63
N GLU A 182 22.79 20.46 -8.23
CA GLU A 182 21.60 20.81 -9.02
C GLU A 182 21.52 19.90 -10.28
N GLU A 183 20.50 19.04 -10.41
CA GLU A 183 20.32 18.14 -11.57
C GLU A 183 19.94 18.94 -12.84
N SER A 184 20.52 18.67 -14.02
CA SER A 184 20.21 17.51 -14.88
C SER A 184 21.45 16.83 -15.51
N GLY A 185 21.49 15.49 -15.53
CA GLY A 185 22.44 14.71 -16.35
C GLY A 185 23.87 14.62 -15.81
N VAL A 186 24.01 14.52 -14.49
CA VAL A 186 25.30 14.62 -13.77
C VAL A 186 26.32 13.54 -14.21
N ARG A 187 27.59 13.96 -14.15
CA ARG A 187 28.87 13.31 -14.49
C ARG A 187 29.93 14.03 -13.62
N ASP A 188 31.18 13.66 -13.42
CA ASP A 188 32.10 12.78 -14.10
C ASP A 188 32.60 11.77 -13.03
N GLY A 189 32.18 10.50 -13.15
CA GLY A 189 32.50 9.39 -12.22
C GLY A 189 31.47 9.08 -11.13
N ASP A 190 30.31 9.74 -11.16
CA ASP A 190 29.31 9.79 -10.08
C ASP A 190 29.15 8.53 -9.22
N ILE A 191 29.14 8.69 -7.89
CA ILE A 191 28.47 7.78 -6.96
C ILE A 191 27.71 8.65 -5.95
N ARG A 192 26.39 8.43 -5.87
CA ARG A 192 25.42 9.38 -5.32
C ARG A 192 24.75 8.80 -4.09
N TYR A 193 24.65 9.59 -3.02
CA TYR A 193 23.93 9.21 -1.81
C TYR A 193 22.57 9.91 -1.80
N PRO A 194 21.48 9.20 -2.16
CA PRO A 194 20.15 9.80 -2.15
C PRO A 194 19.78 10.23 -0.73
N LEU A 195 19.25 11.44 -0.60
CA LEU A 195 18.59 11.88 0.62
C LEU A 195 17.13 11.44 0.52
N PHE A 196 16.67 10.64 1.48
CA PHE A 196 15.26 10.28 1.60
C PHE A 196 14.62 11.08 2.72
N LEU A 197 13.48 11.69 2.42
CA LEU A 197 12.67 12.37 3.42
C LEU A 197 11.44 11.53 3.70
N THR A 198 11.26 11.15 4.97
CA THR A 198 10.19 10.25 5.41
C THR A 198 9.22 10.99 6.33
N GLN A 199 7.94 10.91 6.02
CA GLN A 199 6.85 11.23 6.93
C GLN A 199 6.15 9.93 7.33
N LYS A 200 5.95 9.71 8.63
CA LYS A 200 5.29 8.52 9.16
C LYS A 200 4.48 8.88 10.39
N ALA A 201 3.26 8.35 10.49
CA ALA A 201 2.38 8.56 11.64
C ALA A 201 1.82 7.24 12.17
N THR A 202 2.55 6.56 13.06
CA THR A 202 2.06 5.33 13.69
C THR A 202 1.19 5.66 14.90
N THR A 203 -0.10 5.36 14.83
CA THR A 203 -1.04 5.65 15.93
C THR A 203 -2.27 4.74 15.90
N GLN A 204 -3.08 4.84 16.95
CA GLN A 204 -4.36 4.17 17.08
C GLN A 204 -5.46 5.19 17.40
N VAL A 205 -6.59 5.10 16.70
CA VAL A 205 -7.75 5.97 16.94
C VAL A 205 -9.06 5.18 16.81
N THR A 206 -10.10 5.62 17.49
CA THR A 206 -11.47 5.11 17.29
C THR A 206 -12.30 6.21 16.63
N LEU A 207 -12.90 5.91 15.49
CA LEU A 207 -13.64 6.88 14.69
C LEU A 207 -14.98 6.31 14.24
N ASP A 208 -16.00 7.16 14.16
CA ASP A 208 -17.21 6.80 13.43
C ASP A 208 -16.92 6.75 11.91
N PRO A 209 -17.56 5.86 11.12
CA PRO A 209 -17.35 5.75 9.67
C PRO A 209 -17.57 7.04 8.83
N GLN A 210 -18.20 8.04 9.42
CA GLN A 210 -18.46 9.33 8.76
C GLN A 210 -17.53 10.44 9.24
N GLN A 211 -16.72 10.19 10.28
CA GLN A 211 -15.81 11.17 10.85
C GLN A 211 -14.46 11.12 10.15
N TRP A 212 -13.89 12.31 9.99
CA TRP A 212 -12.48 12.48 9.69
C TRP A 212 -11.70 12.62 10.98
N GLY A 213 -10.59 11.91 11.12
CA GLY A 213 -9.60 12.11 12.18
C GLY A 213 -8.39 12.88 11.67
N LEU A 214 -7.91 13.87 12.42
CA LEU A 214 -6.57 14.44 12.23
C LEU A 214 -5.59 13.67 13.11
N VAL A 215 -4.66 12.95 12.49
CA VAL A 215 -3.79 11.99 13.19
C VAL A 215 -2.32 12.38 13.20
N GLY A 216 -1.96 13.40 12.42
CA GLY A 216 -0.61 13.92 12.36
C GLY A 216 -0.56 15.31 11.73
N SER A 217 0.46 16.06 12.09
CA SER A 217 0.78 17.39 11.54
C SER A 217 2.30 17.49 11.47
N GLU A 218 2.88 17.29 10.30
CA GLU A 218 4.32 17.19 10.09
C GLU A 218 4.84 18.30 9.18
N THR A 219 6.15 18.58 9.20
CA THR A 219 6.75 19.51 8.21
C THR A 219 6.58 18.93 6.81
N SER A 220 6.17 19.75 5.84
CA SER A 220 5.95 19.29 4.46
C SER A 220 7.23 18.74 3.82
N LEU A 221 7.10 17.63 3.09
CA LEU A 221 8.21 17.07 2.31
C LEU A 221 8.55 17.90 1.07
N GLU A 222 7.53 18.49 0.44
CA GLU A 222 7.69 19.26 -0.80
C GLU A 222 8.06 20.73 -0.51
N MET A 223 7.55 21.28 0.59
CA MET A 223 7.72 22.70 0.93
C MET A 223 8.04 22.88 2.43
N PRO A 224 9.16 22.32 2.92
CA PRO A 224 9.47 22.23 4.35
C PRO A 224 9.59 23.60 5.05
N GLU A 225 9.94 24.65 4.32
CA GLU A 225 10.12 25.98 4.92
C GLU A 225 8.80 26.73 5.12
N SER A 226 7.77 26.43 4.34
CA SER A 226 6.55 27.24 4.24
C SER A 226 5.26 26.47 4.52
N HIS A 227 5.29 25.14 4.56
CA HIS A 227 4.09 24.31 4.70
C HIS A 227 4.19 23.27 5.82
N GLN A 228 3.01 22.88 6.30
CA GLN A 228 2.76 21.76 7.20
C GLN A 228 1.91 20.73 6.45
N THR A 229 2.27 19.45 6.47
CA THR A 229 1.40 18.37 6.02
C THR A 229 0.47 17.95 7.16
N LEU A 230 -0.83 18.11 6.96
CA LEU A 230 -1.87 17.54 7.81
C LEU A 230 -2.22 16.14 7.30
N ILE A 231 -2.24 15.16 8.20
CA ILE A 231 -2.56 13.76 7.89
C ILE A 231 -3.95 13.46 8.41
N PHE A 232 -4.89 13.29 7.49
CA PHE A 232 -6.28 12.94 7.79
C PHE A 232 -6.54 11.47 7.51
N VAL A 233 -7.40 10.86 8.33
CA VAL A 233 -7.91 9.52 8.08
C VAL A 233 -9.42 9.47 8.19
N ARG A 234 -10.06 8.55 7.46
CA ARG A 234 -11.51 8.28 7.57
C ARG A 234 -11.77 6.79 7.35
N PRO A 235 -12.40 6.08 8.30
CA PRO A 235 -12.87 4.73 8.06
C PRO A 235 -13.98 4.72 7.01
N VAL A 236 -14.03 3.65 6.22
CA VAL A 236 -15.05 3.43 5.20
C VAL A 236 -15.66 2.06 5.42
N LEU A 237 -16.98 1.95 5.47
CA LEU A 237 -17.66 0.66 5.59
C LEU A 237 -18.36 0.30 4.28
N HIS A 238 -18.23 -0.96 3.90
CA HIS A 238 -19.00 -1.59 2.84
C HIS A 238 -19.80 -2.73 3.47
N ARG A 239 -21.12 -2.52 3.60
CA ARG A 239 -22.07 -3.50 4.14
C ARG A 239 -22.92 -4.08 3.03
N PHE A 240 -23.16 -5.38 3.08
CA PHE A 240 -24.07 -6.07 2.17
C PHE A 240 -24.69 -7.28 2.85
N GLU A 241 -25.88 -7.68 2.38
CA GLU A 241 -26.60 -8.84 2.90
C GLU A 241 -26.32 -10.06 2.03
N GLU A 242 -26.00 -11.18 2.66
CA GLU A 242 -25.99 -12.47 1.98
C GLU A 242 -27.43 -12.97 1.84
N SER A 243 -27.85 -13.23 0.59
CA SER A 243 -29.13 -13.87 0.31
C SER A 243 -29.17 -15.28 0.90
N ALA A 244 -30.38 -15.77 1.20
CA ALA A 244 -30.59 -17.13 1.72
C ALA A 244 -29.82 -18.16 0.88
N ALA A 245 -29.27 -19.16 1.58
CA ALA A 245 -28.39 -20.15 0.96
C ALA A 245 -29.04 -20.83 -0.24
N ASN A 246 -28.30 -20.91 -1.35
CA ASN A 246 -28.67 -21.79 -2.45
C ASN A 246 -28.54 -23.26 -1.97
N GLU A 247 -29.34 -24.17 -2.54
CA GLU A 247 -29.30 -25.59 -2.16
C GLU A 247 -27.93 -26.23 -2.41
N GLU A 248 -27.18 -25.72 -3.40
CA GLU A 248 -25.81 -26.14 -3.70
C GLU A 248 -24.91 -24.93 -3.96
N ALA A 249 -23.97 -24.64 -3.04
CA ALA A 249 -22.94 -23.62 -3.26
C ALA A 249 -21.97 -24.10 -4.36
N PRO A 250 -21.64 -23.26 -5.34
CA PRO A 250 -20.71 -23.64 -6.38
C PRO A 250 -19.31 -23.84 -5.79
N SER A 251 -18.66 -24.93 -6.21
CA SER A 251 -17.28 -25.22 -5.80
C SER A 251 -16.24 -24.44 -6.62
N GLN A 252 -16.66 -23.76 -7.69
CA GLN A 252 -15.82 -23.04 -8.64
C GLN A 252 -16.48 -21.71 -9.00
N GLY A 253 -15.69 -20.77 -9.52
CA GLY A 253 -16.20 -19.51 -10.02
C GLY A 253 -15.12 -18.70 -10.72
N ILE A 254 -15.45 -17.44 -10.96
CA ILE A 254 -14.61 -16.47 -11.64
C ILE A 254 -14.40 -15.28 -10.71
N VAL A 255 -13.16 -14.81 -10.60
CA VAL A 255 -12.85 -13.50 -10.01
C VAL A 255 -12.28 -12.61 -11.09
N SER A 256 -12.87 -11.44 -11.27
CA SER A 256 -12.35 -10.39 -12.16
C SER A 256 -11.74 -9.25 -11.36
N PHE A 257 -10.62 -8.72 -11.85
CA PHE A 257 -9.93 -7.56 -11.31
C PHE A 257 -9.90 -6.49 -12.39
N THR A 258 -10.28 -5.26 -12.05
CA THR A 258 -10.27 -4.12 -12.98
C THR A 258 -9.54 -2.96 -12.34
N TRP A 259 -8.48 -2.49 -13.00
CA TRP A 259 -7.75 -1.29 -12.62
C TRP A 259 -8.25 -0.13 -13.47
N VAL A 260 -8.68 0.94 -12.80
CA VAL A 260 -9.26 2.13 -13.43
C VAL A 260 -8.43 3.35 -13.04
N GLU A 261 -7.85 4.02 -14.01
CA GLU A 261 -7.13 5.27 -13.81
C GLU A 261 -8.05 6.48 -13.96
N MET A 262 -8.01 7.41 -13.00
CA MET A 262 -8.76 8.67 -13.03
C MET A 262 -7.95 9.82 -12.41
N SER A 263 -8.43 11.06 -12.52
CA SER A 263 -7.78 12.19 -11.86
C SER A 263 -7.96 12.12 -10.34
N HIS A 264 -6.95 12.55 -9.58
CA HIS A 264 -7.03 12.64 -8.11
C HIS A 264 -8.12 13.61 -7.67
N LYS A 265 -8.33 14.69 -8.43
CA LYS A 265 -9.39 15.65 -8.19
C LYS A 265 -10.78 14.99 -8.24
N ASP A 266 -11.04 14.18 -9.26
CA ASP A 266 -12.33 13.51 -9.42
C ASP A 266 -12.52 12.44 -8.33
N PHE A 267 -11.48 11.65 -8.03
CA PHE A 267 -11.50 10.71 -6.90
C PHE A 267 -11.81 11.41 -5.57
N ASN A 268 -11.11 12.50 -5.25
CA ASN A 268 -11.36 13.26 -4.02
C ASN A 268 -12.77 13.89 -4.03
N THR A 269 -13.23 14.36 -5.18
CA THR A 269 -14.60 14.89 -5.31
C THR A 269 -15.64 13.83 -4.98
N SER A 270 -15.48 12.59 -5.48
CA SER A 270 -16.35 11.47 -5.14
C SER A 270 -16.30 11.14 -3.64
N LEU A 271 -15.11 11.18 -3.04
CA LEU A 271 -14.90 10.94 -1.61
C LEU A 271 -15.57 11.98 -0.72
N MET A 272 -15.55 13.25 -1.15
CA MET A 272 -16.13 14.36 -0.39
C MET A 272 -17.64 14.52 -0.62
N LYS A 273 -18.19 14.10 -1.76
CA LYS A 273 -19.64 14.12 -2.05
C LYS A 273 -20.42 13.06 -1.25
N GLY A 274 -19.81 11.91 -0.99
CA GLY A 274 -20.43 10.82 -0.25
C GLY A 274 -20.44 11.06 1.25
N ASN A 275 -21.61 11.41 1.81
CA ASN A 275 -21.84 11.21 3.24
C ASN A 275 -21.70 9.72 3.61
N ASP A 276 -21.98 8.83 2.64
CA ASP A 276 -21.81 7.40 2.79
C ASP A 276 -21.03 6.81 1.60
N PRO A 277 -19.76 6.41 1.79
CA PRO A 277 -18.98 5.72 0.78
C PRO A 277 -19.54 4.33 0.44
N SER A 278 -20.56 3.83 1.15
CA SER A 278 -21.33 2.66 0.71
C SER A 278 -21.94 2.85 -0.68
N SER A 279 -22.17 4.10 -1.12
CA SER A 279 -22.60 4.38 -2.49
C SER A 279 -21.58 3.98 -3.57
N TRP A 280 -20.31 3.79 -3.20
CA TRP A 280 -19.27 3.28 -4.10
C TRP A 280 -19.41 1.79 -4.39
N VAL A 281 -20.10 1.09 -3.49
CA VAL A 281 -20.37 -0.34 -3.57
C VAL A 281 -21.27 -0.65 -4.76
N GLY A 282 -21.07 -1.82 -5.37
CA GLY A 282 -21.86 -2.26 -6.51
C GLY A 282 -21.59 -1.44 -7.77
N GLY A 283 -20.37 -0.91 -7.87
CA GLY A 283 -19.89 -0.23 -9.06
C GLY A 283 -20.34 1.22 -9.17
N GLY A 284 -20.87 1.84 -8.11
CA GLY A 284 -21.18 3.27 -8.10
C GLY A 284 -19.95 4.12 -8.42
N LEU A 285 -18.81 3.83 -7.78
CA LEU A 285 -17.55 4.53 -8.05
C LEU A 285 -17.00 4.22 -9.45
N ILE A 286 -17.22 3.00 -9.97
CA ILE A 286 -16.87 2.66 -11.37
C ILE A 286 -17.68 3.53 -12.34
N LYS A 287 -18.99 3.65 -12.12
CA LYS A 287 -19.87 4.48 -12.97
C LYS A 287 -19.49 5.97 -12.89
N GLU A 288 -19.12 6.45 -11.71
CA GLU A 288 -18.61 7.82 -11.56
C GLU A 288 -17.27 8.00 -12.28
N ALA A 289 -16.37 7.02 -12.17
CA ALA A 289 -15.11 7.01 -12.88
C ALA A 289 -15.33 7.02 -14.40
N GLU A 290 -16.20 6.16 -14.93
CA GLU A 290 -16.60 6.15 -16.34
C GLU A 290 -17.18 7.50 -16.78
N ALA A 291 -18.03 8.13 -15.97
CA ALA A 291 -18.58 9.46 -16.24
C ALA A 291 -17.50 10.56 -16.26
N SER A 292 -16.42 10.40 -15.49
CA SER A 292 -15.26 11.28 -15.47
C SER A 292 -14.24 11.02 -16.59
N LYS A 293 -14.54 10.09 -17.52
CA LYS A 293 -13.61 9.60 -18.56
C LYS A 293 -12.40 8.86 -18.00
N ALA A 294 -12.58 8.14 -16.90
CA ALA A 294 -11.55 7.25 -16.38
C ALA A 294 -11.22 6.14 -17.41
N GLU A 295 -9.98 5.68 -17.39
CA GLU A 295 -9.47 4.68 -18.31
C GLU A 295 -9.30 3.33 -17.60
N VAL A 296 -9.80 2.25 -18.19
CA VAL A 296 -9.47 0.90 -17.72
C VAL A 296 -8.07 0.55 -18.23
N ILE A 297 -7.08 0.53 -17.34
CA ILE A 297 -5.68 0.29 -17.72
C ILE A 297 -5.33 -1.21 -17.73
N GLU A 298 -6.06 -2.03 -16.97
CA GLU A 298 -5.81 -3.46 -16.88
C GLU A 298 -7.08 -4.21 -16.44
N ARG A 299 -7.26 -5.43 -16.96
CA ARG A 299 -8.31 -6.35 -16.51
C ARG A 299 -7.79 -7.78 -16.45
N ARG A 300 -7.97 -8.44 -15.31
CA ARG A 300 -7.62 -9.84 -15.09
C ARG A 300 -8.83 -10.67 -14.74
N VAL A 301 -8.84 -11.91 -15.21
CA VAL A 301 -9.90 -12.87 -14.93
C VAL A 301 -9.24 -14.19 -14.50
N LEU A 302 -9.62 -14.69 -13.33
CA LEU A 302 -9.12 -15.93 -12.78
C LEU A 302 -10.29 -16.88 -12.55
N PHE A 303 -10.15 -18.12 -13.03
CA PHE A 303 -11.02 -19.22 -12.64
C PHE A 303 -10.44 -19.85 -11.38
N PHE A 304 -11.29 -20.16 -10.41
CA PHE A 304 -10.84 -20.73 -9.15
C PHE A 304 -11.70 -21.91 -8.71
N ARG A 305 -11.18 -22.66 -7.74
CA ARG A 305 -11.93 -23.63 -6.94
C ARG A 305 -11.87 -23.18 -5.48
N SER A 306 -13.01 -23.23 -4.78
CA SER A 306 -13.10 -22.87 -3.37
C SER A 306 -12.10 -23.67 -2.53
N GLY A 307 -11.33 -22.97 -1.69
CA GLY A 307 -10.28 -23.54 -0.84
C GLY A 307 -8.94 -23.80 -1.55
N GLN A 308 -8.78 -23.43 -2.83
CA GLN A 308 -7.55 -23.65 -3.59
C GLN A 308 -6.89 -22.34 -3.99
N ARG A 309 -5.65 -22.11 -3.53
CA ARG A 309 -4.81 -20.99 -3.95
C ARG A 309 -4.66 -20.95 -5.47
N CYS A 310 -4.81 -19.77 -6.04
CA CYS A 310 -4.65 -19.53 -7.48
C CYS A 310 -3.69 -18.35 -7.70
N LYS A 311 -2.81 -18.47 -8.70
CA LYS A 311 -1.87 -17.41 -9.10
C LYS A 311 -1.93 -17.23 -10.62
N ASN A 312 -2.11 -16.00 -11.08
CA ASN A 312 -2.06 -15.63 -12.50
C ASN A 312 -1.02 -14.52 -12.69
N GLU A 313 -0.11 -14.71 -13.64
CA GLU A 313 0.96 -13.74 -13.90
C GLU A 313 1.06 -13.48 -15.39
N THR A 314 1.29 -12.22 -15.75
CA THR A 314 1.78 -11.82 -17.06
C THR A 314 2.91 -10.85 -16.81
N ILE A 315 4.12 -11.40 -16.85
CA ILE A 315 5.32 -10.74 -16.39
C ILE A 315 6.43 -10.83 -17.43
N SER A 316 7.31 -9.84 -17.39
CA SER A 316 8.64 -9.86 -17.97
C SER A 316 9.64 -9.91 -16.82
N GLU A 317 10.62 -10.80 -16.91
CA GLU A 317 11.70 -10.90 -15.93
C GLU A 317 12.79 -9.88 -16.27
N HIS A 318 13.02 -8.92 -15.38
CA HIS A 318 14.10 -7.95 -15.50
C HIS A 318 15.27 -8.36 -14.61
N ARG A 319 16.31 -8.88 -15.25
CA ARG A 319 17.56 -9.23 -14.58
C ARG A 319 18.51 -8.04 -14.52
N TYR A 320 19.05 -7.73 -13.35
CA TYR A 320 20.02 -6.66 -13.13
C TYR A 320 21.13 -7.10 -12.19
N ALA A 321 22.30 -6.49 -12.34
CA ALA A 321 23.46 -6.82 -11.53
C ALA A 321 23.35 -6.17 -10.15
N THR A 322 23.82 -6.85 -9.12
CA THR A 322 23.79 -6.36 -7.72
C THR A 322 25.16 -6.23 -7.09
N GLU A 323 26.14 -6.96 -7.60
CA GLU A 323 27.53 -6.87 -7.17
C GLU A 323 28.42 -6.76 -8.41
N PHE A 324 29.51 -6.01 -8.27
CA PHE A 324 30.43 -5.74 -9.36
C PHE A 324 31.86 -5.93 -8.89
N VAL A 325 32.69 -6.51 -9.75
CA VAL A 325 34.13 -6.50 -9.59
C VAL A 325 34.69 -5.47 -10.56
N GLN A 326 35.40 -4.50 -10.02
CA GLN A 326 36.08 -3.50 -10.82
C GLN A 326 37.31 -4.09 -11.51
N SER A 327 37.59 -3.64 -12.74
CA SER A 327 38.80 -4.03 -13.45
C SER A 327 40.04 -3.34 -12.87
N GLU A 328 41.17 -4.04 -12.83
CA GLU A 328 42.44 -3.52 -12.32
C GLU A 328 42.98 -2.32 -13.14
N ASP A 329 42.64 -2.26 -14.42
CA ASP A 329 43.03 -1.18 -15.35
C ASP A 329 42.11 0.05 -15.31
N GLY A 330 41.13 0.06 -14.39
CA GLY A 330 40.14 1.13 -14.29
C GLY A 330 39.10 1.13 -15.42
N SER A 331 39.00 0.05 -16.20
CA SER A 331 37.95 -0.11 -17.22
C SER A 331 36.59 -0.49 -16.62
N PHE A 332 35.63 -0.82 -17.48
CA PHE A 332 34.26 -1.19 -17.08
C PHE A 332 34.24 -2.30 -16.04
N ALA A 333 33.37 -2.15 -15.06
CA ALA A 333 33.18 -3.15 -14.03
C ALA A 333 32.43 -4.36 -14.57
N THR A 334 32.79 -5.54 -14.07
CA THR A 334 32.15 -6.80 -14.43
C THR A 334 31.12 -7.17 -13.37
N PRO A 335 29.84 -7.36 -13.73
CA PRO A 335 28.83 -7.83 -12.79
C PRO A 335 29.12 -9.27 -12.36
N VAL A 336 29.13 -9.54 -11.06
CA VAL A 336 29.40 -10.88 -10.49
C VAL A 336 28.19 -11.51 -9.78
N ALA A 337 27.22 -10.70 -9.36
CA ALA A 337 25.94 -11.15 -8.85
C ALA A 337 24.78 -10.49 -9.59
N TRP A 338 23.64 -11.17 -9.61
CA TRP A 338 22.45 -10.73 -10.35
C TRP A 338 21.19 -11.04 -9.55
N GLU A 339 20.24 -10.12 -9.59
CA GLU A 339 18.87 -10.33 -9.15
C GLU A 339 17.91 -10.28 -10.35
N THR A 340 16.73 -10.86 -10.15
CA THR A 340 15.63 -10.78 -11.11
C THR A 340 14.44 -10.15 -10.43
N ARG A 341 13.79 -9.22 -11.12
CA ARG A 341 12.51 -8.66 -10.70
C ARG A 341 11.46 -8.88 -11.78
N ASN A 342 10.27 -9.28 -11.34
CA ASN A 342 9.13 -9.43 -12.23
C ASN A 342 8.47 -8.06 -12.44
N VAL A 343 8.20 -7.75 -13.70
CA VAL A 343 7.52 -6.53 -14.15
C VAL A 343 6.30 -6.95 -14.94
N GLY A 344 5.15 -6.36 -14.67
CA GLY A 344 3.86 -6.74 -15.24
C GLY A 344 2.82 -6.87 -14.14
N VAL A 345 1.88 -7.79 -14.34
CA VAL A 345 0.75 -7.97 -13.42
C VAL A 345 0.79 -9.37 -12.85
N THR A 346 0.77 -9.46 -11.53
CA THR A 346 0.65 -10.70 -10.76
C THR A 346 -0.60 -10.61 -9.91
N VAL A 347 -1.42 -11.65 -9.91
CA VAL A 347 -2.60 -11.77 -9.05
C VAL A 347 -2.52 -13.10 -8.34
N GLU A 348 -2.40 -13.06 -7.02
CA GLU A 348 -2.47 -14.23 -6.14
C GLU A 348 -3.71 -14.13 -5.24
N ILE A 349 -4.48 -15.21 -5.19
CA ILE A 349 -5.72 -15.29 -4.40
C ILE A 349 -5.86 -16.61 -3.63
N ASP A 350 -6.49 -16.53 -2.46
CA ASP A 350 -7.01 -17.68 -1.71
C ASP A 350 -8.54 -17.52 -1.54
N PRO A 351 -9.33 -18.08 -2.47
CA PRO A 351 -10.79 -17.95 -2.49
C PRO A 351 -11.49 -19.03 -1.64
N VAL A 352 -12.49 -18.65 -0.84
CA VAL A 352 -13.39 -19.57 -0.11
C VAL A 352 -14.84 -19.13 -0.29
N VAL A 353 -15.62 -19.93 -1.00
CA VAL A 353 -17.04 -19.68 -1.22
C VAL A 353 -17.81 -20.02 0.07
N SER A 354 -18.63 -19.08 0.52
CA SER A 354 -19.57 -19.25 1.64
C SER A 354 -20.53 -20.43 1.42
N PRO A 355 -21.09 -21.04 2.49
CA PRO A 355 -22.08 -22.11 2.35
C PRO A 355 -23.32 -21.72 1.54
N GLY A 356 -23.66 -20.43 1.48
CA GLY A 356 -24.78 -19.95 0.68
C GLY A 356 -24.48 -19.79 -0.81
N GLY A 357 -23.20 -19.84 -1.21
CA GLY A 357 -22.77 -19.71 -2.60
C GLY A 357 -22.78 -18.29 -3.17
N ASN A 358 -23.24 -17.30 -2.39
CA ASN A 358 -23.47 -15.92 -2.85
C ASN A 358 -22.40 -14.93 -2.37
N VAL A 359 -21.49 -15.39 -1.51
CA VAL A 359 -20.36 -14.59 -1.01
C VAL A 359 -19.06 -15.36 -1.16
N LEU A 360 -18.01 -14.67 -1.62
CA LEU A 360 -16.66 -15.18 -1.69
C LEU A 360 -15.78 -14.49 -0.65
N ASP A 361 -15.25 -15.24 0.29
CA ASP A 361 -14.16 -14.78 1.15
C ASP A 361 -12.84 -14.91 0.41
N LEU A 362 -12.12 -13.80 0.24
CA LEU A 362 -10.96 -13.72 -0.64
C LEU A 362 -9.78 -13.08 0.09
N ASN A 363 -8.70 -13.83 0.28
CA ASN A 363 -7.38 -13.21 0.48
C ASN A 363 -6.81 -12.87 -0.90
N LEU A 364 -6.26 -11.68 -1.07
CA LEU A 364 -5.70 -11.25 -2.35
C LEU A 364 -4.42 -10.42 -2.18
N ALA A 365 -3.48 -10.62 -3.10
CA ALA A 365 -2.25 -9.83 -3.22
C ALA A 365 -1.96 -9.50 -4.70
N PRO A 366 -2.83 -8.72 -5.38
CA PRO A 366 -2.55 -8.22 -6.71
C PRO A 366 -1.37 -7.25 -6.70
N GLU A 367 -0.52 -7.34 -7.69
CA GLU A 367 0.65 -6.49 -7.88
C GLU A 367 0.68 -6.01 -9.32
N PHE A 368 0.85 -4.70 -9.49
CA PHE A 368 1.17 -4.09 -10.78
C PHE A 368 2.56 -3.47 -10.68
N SER A 369 3.53 -4.06 -11.37
CA SER A 369 4.94 -3.65 -11.40
C SER A 369 5.32 -3.16 -12.80
N SER A 370 6.07 -2.07 -12.91
CA SER A 370 6.45 -1.45 -14.19
C SER A 370 7.91 -1.02 -14.20
N PHE A 371 8.57 -1.11 -15.37
CA PHE A 371 9.96 -0.69 -15.58
C PHE A 371 10.00 0.71 -16.19
N TRP A 372 10.81 1.61 -15.62
CA TRP A 372 10.86 3.04 -15.96
C TRP A 372 12.25 3.50 -16.41
N GLY A 373 13.01 2.61 -17.04
CA GLY A 373 14.36 2.90 -17.52
C GLY A 373 15.42 2.63 -16.47
N ARG A 374 16.59 3.26 -16.61
CA ARG A 374 17.76 2.99 -15.76
C ARG A 374 18.37 4.27 -15.22
N ASP A 375 18.79 4.24 -13.96
CA ASP A 375 19.64 5.25 -13.35
C ASP A 375 21.11 4.89 -13.60
N VAL A 376 21.95 5.89 -13.89
CA VAL A 376 23.40 5.71 -13.92
C VAL A 376 23.92 5.91 -12.51
N LEU A 377 24.52 4.87 -11.93
CA LEU A 377 25.08 4.90 -10.58
C LEU A 377 26.59 5.12 -10.54
N HIS A 378 27.29 4.82 -11.63
CA HIS A 378 28.73 4.99 -11.79
C HIS A 378 29.10 5.21 -13.26
N ARG A 379 30.14 6.00 -13.50
CA ARG A 379 30.70 6.26 -14.83
C ARG A 379 32.20 6.01 -14.84
N VAL A 380 32.74 5.63 -15.98
CA VAL A 380 34.18 5.48 -16.19
C VAL A 380 34.64 6.44 -17.29
N LEU A 381 35.84 6.98 -17.16
CA LEU A 381 36.46 7.80 -18.20
C LEU A 381 37.11 6.88 -19.24
N SER A 382 36.54 6.82 -20.44
CA SER A 382 37.04 6.02 -21.57
C SER A 382 37.27 6.94 -22.76
N ASP A 383 38.49 6.92 -23.32
CA ASP A 383 38.88 7.74 -24.48
C ASP A 383 38.58 9.26 -24.32
N GLY A 384 38.62 9.76 -23.08
CA GLY A 384 38.35 11.17 -22.77
C GLY A 384 36.86 11.51 -22.62
N GLU A 385 35.96 10.53 -22.71
CA GLU A 385 34.52 10.69 -22.49
C GLU A 385 34.03 9.85 -21.29
N TRP A 386 33.06 10.38 -20.54
CA TRP A 386 32.48 9.68 -19.39
C TRP A 386 31.31 8.80 -19.78
N GLU A 387 31.56 7.50 -19.77
CA GLU A 387 30.60 6.48 -20.16
C GLU A 387 29.90 5.84 -18.94
N PRO A 388 28.59 5.53 -19.02
CA PRO A 388 27.91 4.78 -17.98
C PRO A 388 28.59 3.43 -17.73
N ASN A 389 29.07 3.20 -16.51
CA ASN A 389 29.71 1.95 -16.11
C ASN A 389 28.73 1.06 -15.35
N VAL A 390 28.10 1.58 -14.30
CA VAL A 390 27.07 0.86 -13.52
C VAL A 390 25.72 1.55 -13.74
N THR A 391 24.74 0.79 -14.20
CA THR A 391 23.36 1.29 -14.37
C THR A 391 22.34 0.36 -13.73
N MET A 392 21.40 0.94 -12.99
CA MET A 392 20.37 0.21 -12.26
C MET A 392 18.98 0.45 -12.81
N PRO A 393 18.13 -0.57 -12.89
CA PRO A 393 16.76 -0.39 -13.32
C PRO A 393 15.96 0.44 -12.31
N ARG A 394 14.99 1.19 -12.81
CA ARG A 394 13.94 1.83 -12.01
C ARG A 394 12.67 1.01 -12.14
N PHE A 395 12.11 0.63 -11.00
CA PHE A 395 10.83 -0.07 -10.95
C PHE A 395 9.82 0.74 -10.17
N TYR A 396 8.54 0.58 -10.52
CA TYR A 396 7.42 1.12 -9.76
C TYR A 396 6.41 0.02 -9.51
N THR A 397 5.93 -0.10 -8.27
CA THR A 397 4.97 -1.11 -7.84
C THR A 397 3.76 -0.46 -7.19
N MET A 398 2.57 -0.91 -7.59
CA MET A 398 1.31 -0.68 -6.91
C MET A 398 0.80 -2.02 -6.40
N GLN A 399 0.58 -2.14 -5.09
CA GLN A 399 0.26 -3.43 -4.47
C GLN A 399 -0.65 -3.26 -3.25
N PRO A 400 -1.93 -3.65 -3.34
CA PRO A 400 -2.74 -3.90 -2.16
C PRO A 400 -2.65 -5.37 -1.73
N ILE A 401 -2.46 -5.62 -0.44
CA ILE A 401 -2.51 -6.95 0.19
C ILE A 401 -3.61 -6.90 1.24
N THR A 402 -4.66 -7.71 1.07
CA THR A 402 -5.83 -7.62 1.95
C THR A 402 -6.70 -8.89 1.92
N GLN A 403 -7.70 -8.94 2.80
CA GLN A 403 -8.77 -9.91 2.80
C GLN A 403 -10.13 -9.22 2.69
N LEU A 404 -11.03 -9.72 1.83
CA LEU A 404 -12.37 -9.15 1.62
C LEU A 404 -13.44 -10.24 1.59
N SER A 405 -14.69 -9.86 1.78
CA SER A 405 -15.86 -10.63 1.37
C SER A 405 -16.48 -9.97 0.13
N LEU A 406 -16.69 -10.74 -0.93
CA LEU A 406 -17.22 -10.27 -2.21
C LEU A 406 -18.63 -10.85 -2.44
N PRO A 407 -19.66 -10.00 -2.60
CA PRO A 407 -20.98 -10.48 -3.03
C PRO A 407 -20.93 -10.91 -4.50
N LEU A 408 -21.75 -11.90 -4.84
CA LEU A 408 -21.90 -12.41 -6.20
C LEU A 408 -22.41 -11.32 -7.16
N ASN A 409 -21.72 -11.16 -8.29
CA ASN A 409 -22.00 -10.18 -9.36
C ASN A 409 -22.06 -8.72 -8.88
N VAL A 410 -21.28 -8.40 -7.84
CA VAL A 410 -21.17 -7.05 -7.29
C VAL A 410 -19.70 -6.66 -7.26
N PRO A 411 -19.26 -5.66 -8.06
CA PRO A 411 -17.90 -5.19 -7.99
C PRO A 411 -17.67 -4.45 -6.67
N VAL A 412 -16.57 -4.81 -6.01
CA VAL A 412 -16.12 -4.26 -4.73
C VAL A 412 -14.88 -3.43 -4.97
N PHE A 413 -14.90 -2.18 -4.48
CA PHE A 413 -13.73 -1.33 -4.47
C PHE A 413 -12.73 -1.83 -3.42
N VAL A 414 -11.46 -1.96 -3.78
CA VAL A 414 -10.41 -2.56 -2.95
C VAL A 414 -9.38 -1.54 -2.49
N ALA A 415 -8.84 -0.75 -3.42
CA ALA A 415 -7.75 0.17 -3.11
C ALA A 415 -7.69 1.37 -4.07
N ALA A 416 -7.17 2.50 -3.57
CA ALA A 416 -6.74 3.64 -4.36
C ALA A 416 -5.23 3.84 -4.22
N MET A 417 -4.53 3.93 -5.34
CA MET A 417 -3.07 4.01 -5.45
C MET A 417 -2.67 5.14 -6.39
N SER A 418 -1.47 5.70 -6.23
CA SER A 418 -0.91 6.67 -7.17
C SER A 418 -0.11 5.94 -8.25
N PRO A 419 -0.38 6.14 -9.55
CA PRO A 419 0.45 5.58 -10.61
C PRO A 419 1.79 6.32 -10.70
N PRO A 420 2.77 5.80 -11.46
CA PRO A 420 3.98 6.54 -11.80
C PRO A 420 3.75 7.65 -12.85
N ASP A 421 4.52 8.73 -12.79
CA ASP A 421 4.65 9.77 -13.82
C ASP A 421 5.51 9.30 -15.01
N ASP A 422 5.78 10.20 -15.97
CA ASP A 422 6.61 9.92 -17.14
C ASP A 422 8.07 9.57 -16.82
N LYS A 423 8.51 9.82 -15.59
CA LYS A 423 9.87 9.54 -15.06
C LYS A 423 9.89 8.37 -14.08
N GLY A 424 8.75 7.70 -13.85
CA GLY A 424 8.64 6.60 -12.89
C GLY A 424 8.59 7.03 -11.42
N TRP A 425 8.41 8.31 -11.12
CA TRP A 425 8.10 8.79 -9.76
C TRP A 425 6.62 8.67 -9.48
N THR A 426 6.21 8.62 -8.21
CA THR A 426 4.79 8.65 -7.85
C THR A 426 4.13 9.93 -8.39
N ASP A 427 3.06 9.78 -9.16
CA ASP A 427 2.22 10.86 -9.65
C ASP A 427 0.97 10.99 -8.77
N PRO A 428 0.96 11.90 -7.78
CA PRO A 428 -0.19 12.04 -6.90
C PRO A 428 -1.40 12.63 -7.61
N SER A 429 -1.23 13.26 -8.79
CA SER A 429 -2.33 13.94 -9.50
C SER A 429 -3.31 12.97 -10.17
N ARG A 430 -2.94 11.69 -10.26
CA ARG A 430 -3.75 10.60 -10.80
C ARG A 430 -3.96 9.53 -9.75
N LYS A 431 -5.00 8.70 -9.93
CA LYS A 431 -5.30 7.56 -9.07
C LYS A 431 -5.66 6.36 -9.90
N VAL A 432 -5.10 5.21 -9.51
CA VAL A 432 -5.48 3.89 -9.99
C VAL A 432 -6.35 3.25 -8.92
N LEU A 433 -7.59 2.98 -9.29
CA LEU A 433 -8.59 2.31 -8.46
C LEU A 433 -8.62 0.83 -8.81
N LEU A 434 -8.57 -0.04 -7.80
CA LEU A 434 -8.75 -1.47 -7.98
C LEU A 434 -10.16 -1.90 -7.59
N PHE A 435 -10.86 -2.56 -8.51
CA PHE A 435 -12.14 -3.22 -8.27
C PHE A 435 -12.01 -4.73 -8.46
N VAL A 436 -12.71 -5.50 -7.62
CA VAL A 436 -12.76 -6.95 -7.69
C VAL A 436 -14.20 -7.43 -7.68
N GLU A 437 -14.54 -8.34 -8.58
CA GLU A 437 -15.89 -8.91 -8.71
C GLU A 437 -15.83 -10.43 -8.72
N PHE A 438 -16.73 -11.08 -7.98
CA PHE A 438 -16.94 -12.53 -7.98
C PHE A 438 -18.16 -12.87 -8.83
N SER A 439 -18.03 -13.81 -9.77
CA SER A 439 -19.13 -14.38 -10.56
C SER A 439 -19.04 -15.90 -10.65
N HIS A 440 -20.09 -16.56 -11.16
CA HIS A 440 -20.10 -18.01 -11.42
C HIS A 440 -19.38 -18.37 -12.72
#